data_AF-A0A2R6QGT7-F1
#
_entry.id   AF-A0A2R6QGT7-F1
#
_cell.length_a   1.000
_cell.length_b   1.000
_cell.length_c   1.000
_cell.angle_alpha   90.00
_cell.angle_beta   90.00
_cell.angle_gamma   90.00
#
_symmetry.space_group_name_H-M   'P 1'
#
loop_
_entity.id
_entity.type
_entity.pdbx_description
1 polymer ?
#
loop_
_entity_poly.entity_id
_entity_poly.type
_entity_poly.pdbx_seq_one_letter_code
_entity_poly.pdbx_strand_id
1 'polypeptide(L)'
;MAIWCTIATAAAPNALSLSRSFILRPPLLPPPSVASRSLATMNNHQNHTTGAATDIDAIFKQKRAVRSRVKEELKNMDPTLRSHEDKAIQNIISEAPWFKTCKRLCAYISCSALREVDTSNILSEILQNPPKDGHPLMGKKLYVPRVEDRNRNMRMLNISSIDDLVANSMNILEPAPVDAEGNERENVMKANDPVDLLLLPGLAFDKSGRRLGRGGGYYDTFLMNYQELAKERKWKQPLLVALSYSVQIMDEGVIPVTPTDVPVDALVTPSGVIPISPAAMERCH
;
A
#
# COMPACT_ATOMS: atom_id res chain seq x y z
N MET A 1 -1.54 10.11 56.43
CA MET A 1 -2.32 9.50 57.52
C MET A 1 -2.95 8.23 56.96
N ALA A 2 -2.90 7.14 57.71
CA ALA A 2 -2.76 5.78 57.21
C ALA A 2 -3.91 4.86 57.68
N ILE A 3 -4.24 3.84 56.87
CA ILE A 3 -4.83 2.50 57.22
C ILE A 3 -6.34 2.58 57.62
N TRP A 4 -7.29 1.72 57.19
CA TRP A 4 -7.50 0.25 57.24
C TRP A 4 -8.55 -0.12 56.17
N CYS A 5 -8.41 -1.14 55.29
CA CYS A 5 -8.35 -2.60 55.45
C CYS A 5 -9.61 -3.25 56.05
N THR A 6 -10.44 -3.89 55.21
CA THR A 6 -11.27 -5.03 55.61
C THR A 6 -11.32 -6.08 54.49
N ILE A 7 -11.01 -7.31 54.90
CA ILE A 7 -10.91 -8.56 54.16
C ILE A 7 -12.30 -9.18 54.01
N ALA A 8 -12.58 -9.83 52.87
CA ALA A 8 -13.59 -10.88 52.79
C ALA A 8 -13.13 -12.00 51.85
N THR A 9 -13.09 -13.20 52.41
CA THR A 9 -12.63 -14.48 51.84
C THR A 9 -13.85 -15.37 51.61
N ALA A 10 -13.96 -16.05 50.47
CA ALA A 10 -14.63 -17.36 50.24
C ALA A 10 -14.70 -17.59 48.71
N ALA A 11 -14.01 -18.57 48.12
CA ALA A 11 -14.22 -20.02 48.11
C ALA A 11 -14.76 -20.48 46.74
N ALA A 12 -13.94 -21.24 46.03
CA ALA A 12 -14.32 -21.98 44.82
C ALA A 12 -15.19 -23.20 45.17
N PRO A 13 -15.92 -23.76 44.19
CA PRO A 13 -15.66 -25.18 43.92
C PRO A 13 -15.72 -25.62 42.45
N ASN A 14 -14.87 -26.62 42.20
CA ASN A 14 -15.09 -27.84 41.42
C ASN A 14 -15.17 -27.82 39.89
N ALA A 15 -14.07 -28.29 39.32
CA ALA A 15 -13.99 -29.06 38.10
C ALA A 15 -14.80 -30.36 38.19
N LEU A 16 -15.45 -30.74 37.09
CA LEU A 16 -15.78 -32.13 36.78
C LEU A 16 -15.43 -32.42 35.32
N SER A 17 -14.48 -33.32 35.16
CA SER A 17 -14.13 -33.99 33.91
C SER A 17 -15.17 -35.05 33.58
N LEU A 18 -15.56 -35.17 32.31
CA LEU A 18 -16.17 -36.40 31.80
C LEU A 18 -15.38 -36.91 30.60
N SER A 19 -14.83 -38.08 30.83
CA SER A 19 -14.00 -38.90 29.96
C SER A 19 -14.84 -39.72 28.98
N ARG A 20 -14.33 -39.78 27.74
CA ARG A 20 -14.26 -40.90 26.78
C ARG A 20 -15.47 -41.82 26.61
N SER A 21 -15.88 -41.97 25.35
CA SER A 21 -16.25 -43.28 24.78
C SER A 21 -15.87 -43.32 23.29
N PHE A 22 -14.72 -43.93 23.01
CA PHE A 22 -14.33 -44.38 21.67
C PHE A 22 -15.09 -45.68 21.39
N ILE A 23 -15.93 -45.70 20.36
CA ILE A 23 -16.48 -46.95 19.81
C ILE A 23 -15.55 -47.41 18.69
N LEU A 24 -14.73 -48.41 18.99
CA LEU A 24 -13.95 -49.19 18.03
C LEU A 24 -14.90 -50.11 17.25
N ARG A 25 -14.99 -49.94 15.93
CA ARG A 25 -15.57 -50.94 15.02
C ARG A 25 -14.48 -51.96 14.61
N PRO A 26 -14.80 -53.26 14.55
CA PRO A 26 -13.86 -54.33 14.19
C PRO A 26 -13.48 -54.31 12.69
N PRO A 27 -12.33 -54.91 12.31
CA PRO A 27 -11.76 -54.81 10.97
C PRO A 27 -12.48 -55.73 9.97
N LEU A 28 -12.70 -55.23 8.75
CA LEU A 28 -13.22 -56.00 7.61
C LEU A 28 -12.09 -56.82 6.97
N LEU A 29 -12.37 -58.11 6.75
CA LEU A 29 -11.53 -59.07 6.02
C LEU A 29 -11.45 -58.71 4.52
N PRO A 30 -10.29 -58.97 3.85
CA PRO A 30 -10.15 -58.71 2.43
C PRO A 30 -10.71 -59.85 1.57
N PRO A 31 -11.31 -59.56 0.39
CA PRO A 31 -11.64 -60.57 -0.62
C PRO A 31 -10.39 -60.98 -1.45
N PRO A 32 -10.44 -62.12 -2.16
CA PRO A 32 -9.24 -62.81 -2.65
C PRO A 32 -8.64 -62.19 -3.92
N SER A 33 -7.33 -62.43 -4.09
CA SER A 33 -6.52 -61.99 -5.23
C SER A 33 -6.89 -62.70 -6.53
N VAL A 34 -7.12 -61.93 -7.59
CA VAL A 34 -7.06 -62.43 -8.97
C VAL A 34 -5.90 -61.74 -9.67
N ALA A 35 -4.91 -62.54 -10.06
CA ALA A 35 -3.74 -62.11 -10.80
C ALA A 35 -4.13 -61.60 -12.20
N SER A 36 -3.70 -60.38 -12.54
CA SER A 36 -3.66 -59.93 -13.93
C SER A 36 -2.43 -59.05 -14.18
N ARG A 37 -1.58 -59.63 -15.04
CA ARG A 37 -0.40 -59.17 -15.78
C ARG A 37 -0.05 -57.68 -15.73
N SER A 38 1.21 -57.41 -15.37
CA SER A 38 1.92 -56.16 -15.59
C SER A 38 1.87 -55.72 -17.07
N LEU A 39 1.35 -54.51 -17.31
CA LEU A 39 1.64 -53.73 -18.51
C LEU A 39 2.11 -52.35 -18.06
N ALA A 40 3.27 -51.95 -18.57
CA ALA A 40 4.03 -50.78 -18.14
C ALA A 40 3.23 -49.47 -18.28
N THR A 41 3.31 -48.66 -17.24
CA THR A 41 2.86 -47.27 -17.14
C THR A 41 3.71 -46.35 -18.03
N MET A 42 3.06 -45.56 -18.88
CA MET A 42 3.54 -44.24 -19.28
C MET A 42 2.39 -43.25 -19.16
N ASN A 43 2.17 -42.75 -17.95
CA ASN A 43 1.32 -41.58 -17.73
C ASN A 43 2.24 -40.35 -17.78
N ASN A 44 2.14 -39.59 -18.86
CA ASN A 44 2.85 -38.35 -19.07
C ASN A 44 2.15 -37.23 -18.27
N HIS A 45 2.38 -37.18 -16.95
CA HIS A 45 2.10 -35.97 -16.16
C HIS A 45 3.35 -35.07 -16.16
N GLN A 46 3.51 -34.32 -17.24
CA GLN A 46 4.50 -33.25 -17.32
C GLN A 46 3.97 -31.98 -16.63
N ASN A 47 4.57 -31.66 -15.48
CA ASN A 47 5.11 -30.35 -15.11
C ASN A 47 4.40 -29.08 -15.63
N HIS A 48 3.22 -28.74 -15.11
CA HIS A 48 2.66 -27.40 -15.28
C HIS A 48 3.08 -26.39 -14.19
N THR A 49 3.64 -26.83 -13.06
CA THR A 49 3.94 -25.96 -11.91
C THR A 49 5.34 -25.35 -11.96
N THR A 50 6.31 -25.98 -12.63
CA THR A 50 7.70 -25.52 -12.67
C THR A 50 7.91 -24.35 -13.64
N GLY A 51 7.17 -24.30 -14.77
CA GLY A 51 7.27 -23.21 -15.75
C GLY A 51 6.83 -21.85 -15.22
N ALA A 52 5.69 -21.80 -14.52
CA ALA A 52 5.13 -20.55 -13.96
C ALA A 52 5.97 -20.00 -12.78
N ALA A 53 6.51 -20.88 -11.93
CA ALA A 53 7.42 -20.47 -10.85
C ALA A 53 8.73 -19.89 -11.39
N THR A 54 9.28 -20.49 -12.46
CA THR A 54 10.52 -20.01 -13.11
C THR A 54 10.32 -18.65 -13.79
N ASP A 55 9.13 -18.40 -14.33
CA ASP A 55 8.76 -17.12 -14.96
C ASP A 55 8.61 -15.99 -13.92
N ILE A 56 7.94 -16.27 -12.79
CA ILE A 56 7.82 -15.32 -11.68
C ILE A 56 9.19 -14.96 -11.06
N ASP A 57 10.07 -15.95 -10.88
CA ASP A 57 11.42 -15.70 -10.37
C ASP A 57 12.26 -14.86 -11.35
N ALA A 58 12.10 -15.07 -12.66
CA ALA A 58 12.73 -14.26 -13.69
C ALA A 58 12.23 -12.81 -13.63
N ILE A 59 10.93 -12.59 -13.48
CA ILE A 59 10.34 -11.26 -13.29
C ILE A 59 10.93 -10.58 -12.05
N PHE A 60 11.02 -11.27 -10.91
CA PHE A 60 11.61 -10.68 -9.71
C PHE A 60 13.10 -10.36 -9.87
N LYS A 61 13.86 -11.18 -10.60
CA LYS A 61 15.26 -10.91 -10.92
C LYS A 61 15.40 -9.64 -11.77
N GLN A 62 14.57 -9.49 -12.80
CA GLN A 62 14.55 -8.29 -13.64
C GLN A 62 14.16 -7.04 -12.83
N LYS A 63 13.10 -7.13 -12.00
CA LYS A 63 12.73 -6.04 -11.08
C LYS A 63 13.89 -5.63 -10.17
N ARG A 64 14.65 -6.59 -9.61
CA ARG A 64 15.84 -6.27 -8.79
C ARG A 64 16.89 -5.49 -9.57
N ALA A 65 17.17 -5.88 -10.82
CA ALA A 65 18.13 -5.18 -11.67
C ALA A 65 17.70 -3.73 -11.93
N VAL A 66 16.43 -3.51 -12.28
CA VAL A 66 15.88 -2.16 -12.49
C VAL A 66 15.96 -1.32 -11.21
N ARG A 67 15.58 -1.88 -10.05
CA ARG A 67 15.69 -1.18 -8.76
C ARG A 67 17.12 -0.75 -8.46
N SER A 68 18.10 -1.62 -8.70
CA SER A 68 19.52 -1.30 -8.44
C SER A 68 20.00 -0.14 -9.32
N ARG A 69 19.67 -0.18 -10.62
CA ARG A 69 20.03 0.88 -11.57
C ARG A 69 19.46 2.24 -11.15
N VAL A 70 18.15 2.31 -10.91
CA VAL A 70 17.51 3.60 -10.63
C VAL A 70 17.88 4.16 -9.25
N LYS A 71 18.14 3.28 -8.26
CA LYS A 71 18.70 3.73 -6.98
C LYS A 71 20.04 4.43 -7.15
N GLU A 72 20.89 3.94 -8.06
CA GLU A 72 22.18 4.55 -8.34
C GLU A 72 22.01 5.86 -9.13
N GLU A 73 21.10 5.92 -10.10
CA GLU A 73 20.76 7.16 -10.82
C GLU A 73 20.24 8.24 -9.86
N LEU A 74 19.30 7.91 -8.96
CA LEU A 74 18.80 8.83 -7.93
C LEU A 74 19.89 9.23 -6.93
N LYS A 75 20.83 8.32 -6.63
CA LYS A 75 21.96 8.62 -5.75
C LYS A 75 22.89 9.67 -6.36
N ASN A 76 23.10 9.59 -7.67
CA ASN A 76 23.99 10.46 -8.44
C ASN A 76 23.29 11.68 -9.04
N MET A 77 21.98 11.82 -8.85
CA MET A 77 21.23 13.01 -9.24
C MET A 77 21.76 14.24 -8.50
N ASP A 78 22.03 15.31 -9.26
CA ASP A 78 22.48 16.57 -8.71
C ASP A 78 21.46 17.12 -7.69
N PRO A 79 21.87 17.48 -6.46
CA PRO A 79 20.95 17.98 -5.44
C PRO A 79 20.20 19.25 -5.84
N THR A 80 20.81 20.13 -6.65
CA THR A 80 20.18 21.37 -7.11
C THR A 80 19.10 21.06 -8.13
N LEU A 81 19.40 20.20 -9.11
CA LEU A 81 18.43 19.68 -10.06
C LEU A 81 17.26 18.99 -9.34
N ARG A 82 17.55 18.14 -8.36
CA ARG A 82 16.53 17.46 -7.57
C ARG A 82 15.59 18.44 -6.89
N SER A 83 16.13 19.48 -6.24
CA SER A 83 15.33 20.53 -5.60
C SER A 83 14.50 21.33 -6.60
N HIS A 84 15.01 21.58 -7.81
CA HIS A 84 14.26 22.22 -8.88
C HIS A 84 13.10 21.33 -9.37
N GLU A 85 13.37 20.04 -9.59
CA GLU A 85 12.35 19.07 -10.00
C GLU A 85 11.27 18.90 -8.92
N ASP A 86 11.64 18.85 -7.64
CA ASP A 86 10.71 18.83 -6.51
C ASP A 86 9.73 20.00 -6.59
N LYS A 87 10.25 21.23 -6.72
CA LYS A 87 9.43 22.46 -6.81
C LYS A 87 8.53 22.46 -8.04
N ALA A 88 9.05 22.03 -9.19
CA ALA A 88 8.27 21.97 -10.43
C ALA A 88 7.09 21.01 -10.29
N ILE A 89 7.33 19.80 -9.77
CA ILE A 89 6.30 18.78 -9.55
C ILE A 89 5.25 19.29 -8.55
N GLN A 90 5.67 19.87 -7.42
CA GLN A 90 4.76 20.41 -6.41
C GLN A 90 3.87 21.51 -6.99
N ASN A 91 4.43 22.46 -7.75
CA ASN A 91 3.67 23.53 -8.38
C ASN A 91 2.63 22.98 -9.38
N ILE A 92 3.00 21.98 -10.18
CA ILE A 92 2.07 21.33 -11.12
C ILE A 92 0.89 20.71 -10.36
N ILE A 93 1.14 20.06 -9.22
CA ILE A 93 0.10 19.44 -8.40
C ILE A 93 -0.81 20.51 -7.79
N SER A 94 -0.23 21.52 -7.13
CA SER A 94 -1.00 22.58 -6.48
C SER A 94 -1.91 23.32 -7.47
N GLU A 95 -1.47 23.49 -8.72
CA GLU A 95 -2.27 24.14 -9.76
C GLU A 95 -3.31 23.24 -10.43
N ALA A 96 -3.18 21.92 -10.30
CA ALA A 96 -4.01 20.97 -11.03
C ALA A 96 -5.49 20.99 -10.58
N PRO A 97 -6.46 21.01 -11.52
CA PRO A 97 -7.89 20.98 -11.17
C PRO A 97 -8.27 19.77 -10.32
N TRP A 98 -7.78 18.58 -10.67
CA TRP A 98 -8.06 17.34 -9.94
C TRP A 98 -7.48 17.33 -8.52
N PHE A 99 -6.44 18.12 -8.24
CA PHE A 99 -5.95 18.34 -6.89
C PHE A 99 -6.82 19.37 -6.18
N LYS A 100 -7.07 20.54 -6.78
CA LYS A 100 -7.88 21.62 -6.19
C LYS A 100 -9.28 21.14 -5.78
N THR A 101 -9.94 20.32 -6.58
CA THR A 101 -11.31 19.83 -6.30
C THR A 101 -11.37 18.60 -5.40
N CYS A 102 -10.25 17.91 -5.10
CA CYS A 102 -10.27 16.73 -4.25
C CYS A 102 -10.66 17.09 -2.81
N LYS A 103 -11.36 16.19 -2.12
CA LYS A 103 -11.79 16.36 -0.73
C LYS A 103 -11.02 15.43 0.20
N ARG A 104 -10.71 14.22 -0.27
CA ARG A 104 -9.97 13.19 0.48
C ARG A 104 -8.83 12.69 -0.38
N LEU A 105 -7.62 12.72 0.14
CA LEU A 105 -6.45 12.19 -0.54
C LEU A 105 -5.54 11.37 0.37
N CYS A 106 -4.89 10.38 -0.20
CA CYS A 106 -3.74 9.72 0.41
C CYS A 106 -2.46 10.28 -0.20
N ALA A 107 -1.44 10.53 0.61
CA ALA A 107 -0.12 10.88 0.13
C ALA A 107 0.96 10.23 1.00
N TYR A 108 2.12 9.96 0.40
CA TYR A 108 3.27 9.50 1.16
C TYR A 108 3.99 10.66 1.84
N ILE A 109 4.62 10.39 2.98
CA ILE A 109 5.58 11.31 3.58
C ILE A 109 6.93 11.06 2.91
N SER A 110 7.45 12.07 2.22
CA SER A 110 8.76 12.00 1.59
C SER A 110 9.85 11.75 2.65
N CYS A 111 10.81 10.89 2.31
CA CYS A 111 12.00 10.68 3.13
C CYS A 111 13.24 10.98 2.28
N SER A 112 14.07 11.91 2.75
CA SER A 112 15.28 12.33 2.03
C SER A 112 16.24 11.16 1.74
N ALA A 113 16.35 10.21 2.67
CA ALA A 113 17.14 8.99 2.53
C ALA A 113 16.62 8.05 1.44
N LEU A 114 15.32 8.07 1.18
CA LEU A 114 14.69 7.29 0.12
C LEU A 114 14.86 7.93 -1.27
N ARG A 115 15.21 9.21 -1.33
CA ARG A 115 15.40 9.95 -2.58
C ARG A 115 14.14 10.00 -3.45
N GLU A 116 12.99 10.14 -2.80
CA GLU A 116 11.70 10.34 -3.45
C GLU A 116 11.46 11.83 -3.73
N VAL A 117 10.46 12.13 -4.57
CA VAL A 117 9.98 13.51 -4.74
C VAL A 117 9.52 14.04 -3.39
N ASP A 118 9.93 15.26 -3.06
CA ASP A 118 9.50 15.87 -1.81
C ASP A 118 8.02 16.26 -1.88
N THR A 119 7.24 15.83 -0.90
CA THR A 119 5.81 16.14 -0.77
C THR A 119 5.53 17.20 0.30
N SER A 120 6.54 17.63 1.05
CA SER A 120 6.40 18.49 2.24
C SER A 120 5.50 19.73 2.03
N ASN A 121 5.69 20.47 0.94
CA ASN A 121 4.90 21.67 0.65
C ASN A 121 3.43 21.34 0.31
N ILE A 122 3.18 20.26 -0.43
CA ILE A 122 1.82 19.81 -0.76
C ILE A 122 1.07 19.44 0.52
N LEU A 123 1.73 18.70 1.42
CA LEU A 123 1.13 18.31 2.70
C LEU A 123 0.89 19.54 3.58
N SER A 124 1.83 20.48 3.62
CA SER A 124 1.69 21.74 4.38
C SER A 124 0.53 22.58 3.86
N GLU A 125 0.36 22.70 2.54
CA GLU A 125 -0.75 23.42 1.91
C GLU A 125 -2.11 22.85 2.33
N ILE A 126 -2.21 21.52 2.40
CA ILE A 126 -3.43 20.83 2.84
C ILE A 126 -3.71 21.10 4.32
N LEU A 127 -2.69 20.95 5.17
CA LEU A 127 -2.83 21.04 6.62
C LEU A 127 -3.04 22.48 7.12
N GLN A 128 -2.53 23.49 6.40
CA GLN A 128 -2.74 24.91 6.73
C GLN A 128 -4.16 25.41 6.40
N ASN A 129 -4.93 24.65 5.62
CA ASN A 129 -6.32 24.96 5.28
C ASN A 129 -7.28 23.91 5.88
N PRO A 130 -7.33 23.74 7.22
CA PRO A 130 -8.16 22.72 7.83
C PRO A 130 -9.65 23.06 7.65
N PRO A 131 -10.54 22.04 7.61
CA PRO A 131 -11.98 22.28 7.66
C PRO A 131 -12.32 23.09 8.92
N LYS A 132 -12.94 24.27 8.77
CA LYS A 132 -13.43 25.06 9.90
C LYS A 132 -14.86 24.65 10.24
N ASP A 133 -15.12 24.45 11.53
CA ASP A 133 -16.48 24.20 12.03
C ASP A 133 -17.45 25.31 11.57
N GLY A 134 -18.60 24.92 11.04
CA GLY A 134 -19.68 25.83 10.65
C GLY A 134 -19.57 26.46 9.25
N HIS A 135 -18.45 26.29 8.52
CA HIS A 135 -18.32 26.76 7.13
C HIS A 135 -17.87 25.62 6.20
N PRO A 136 -18.79 25.04 5.39
CA PRO A 136 -18.51 23.93 4.46
C PRO A 136 -17.56 24.24 3.29
N LEU A 137 -16.82 25.35 3.31
CA LEU A 137 -15.80 25.62 2.30
C LEU A 137 -14.57 24.77 2.67
N MET A 138 -14.59 23.55 2.12
CA MET A 138 -13.88 22.33 2.53
C MET A 138 -12.35 22.42 2.53
N GLY A 139 -11.74 22.26 3.71
CA GLY A 139 -10.37 21.74 3.82
C GLY A 139 -10.31 20.28 3.36
N LYS A 140 -9.15 19.84 2.87
CA LYS A 140 -8.95 18.46 2.40
C LYS A 140 -8.62 17.55 3.58
N LYS A 141 -9.17 16.34 3.60
CA LYS A 141 -8.71 15.27 4.50
C LYS A 141 -7.49 14.58 3.90
N LEU A 142 -6.38 14.67 4.62
CA LEU A 142 -5.12 14.02 4.27
C LEU A 142 -4.95 12.72 5.06
N TYR A 143 -4.66 11.64 4.37
CA TYR A 143 -4.26 10.36 4.96
C TYR A 143 -2.84 9.99 4.54
N VAL A 144 -2.06 9.50 5.49
CA VAL A 144 -0.63 9.19 5.31
C VAL A 144 -0.31 7.78 5.80
N PRO A 145 0.70 7.10 5.22
CA PRO A 145 0.94 5.69 5.49
C PRO A 145 1.58 5.46 6.86
N ARG A 146 1.09 4.44 7.55
CA ARG A 146 1.72 3.80 8.72
C ARG A 146 1.95 2.33 8.41
N VAL A 147 3.20 1.88 8.50
CA VAL A 147 3.55 0.47 8.30
C VAL A 147 3.38 -0.26 9.63
N GLU A 148 2.52 -1.28 9.66
CA GLU A 148 2.23 -2.04 10.88
C GLU A 148 3.21 -3.20 11.07
N ASP A 149 3.58 -3.90 9.98
CA ASP A 149 4.43 -5.08 10.06
C ASP A 149 5.16 -5.41 8.75
N ARG A 150 5.91 -6.53 8.77
CA ARG A 150 6.62 -7.10 7.60
C ARG A 150 5.73 -7.94 6.67
N ASN A 151 4.47 -8.19 7.05
CA ASN A 151 3.49 -8.94 6.25
C ASN A 151 2.79 -8.05 5.23
N ARG A 152 3.29 -6.82 5.03
CA ARG A 152 2.79 -5.82 4.08
C ARG A 152 1.54 -5.10 4.56
N ASN A 153 1.25 -5.16 5.87
CA ASN A 153 0.15 -4.42 6.46
C ASN A 153 0.53 -2.94 6.58
N MET A 154 -0.22 -2.09 5.89
CA MET A 154 -0.09 -0.64 5.92
C MET A 154 -1.48 -0.03 6.11
N ARG A 155 -1.60 0.88 7.06
CA ARG A 155 -2.81 1.72 7.22
C ARG A 155 -2.55 3.09 6.62
N MET A 156 -3.60 3.71 6.09
CA MET A 156 -3.59 5.13 5.73
C MET A 156 -4.40 5.86 6.78
N LEU A 157 -3.74 6.60 7.67
CA LEU A 157 -4.37 7.26 8.81
C LEU A 157 -4.49 8.76 8.58
N ASN A 158 -5.59 9.35 9.02
CA ASN A 158 -5.81 10.78 8.91
C ASN A 158 -4.89 11.56 9.84
N ILE A 159 -4.34 12.66 9.32
CA ILE A 159 -3.61 13.66 10.10
C ILE A 159 -4.26 15.04 9.92
N SER A 160 -4.14 15.84 10.96
CA SER A 160 -4.65 17.21 11.05
C SER A 160 -3.52 18.23 11.29
N SER A 161 -2.35 17.77 11.77
CA SER A 161 -1.15 18.57 11.91
C SER A 161 0.10 17.79 11.50
N ILE A 162 1.19 18.48 11.21
CA ILE A 162 2.51 17.86 11.05
C ILE A 162 3.01 17.21 12.35
N ASP A 163 2.55 17.73 13.50
CA ASP A 163 2.90 17.22 14.83
C ASP A 163 2.30 15.83 15.11
N ASP A 164 1.37 15.38 14.25
CA ASP A 164 0.82 14.03 14.29
C ASP A 164 1.83 12.96 13.85
N LEU A 165 2.95 13.37 13.24
CA LEU A 165 3.96 12.48 12.69
C LEU A 165 5.04 12.17 13.73
N VAL A 166 5.37 10.89 13.83
CA VAL A 166 6.45 10.36 14.65
C VAL A 166 7.45 9.62 13.77
N ALA A 167 8.74 9.73 14.10
CA ALA A 167 9.77 8.98 13.40
C ALA A 167 9.73 7.50 13.82
N ASN A 168 9.72 6.58 12.86
CA ASN A 168 9.91 5.17 13.12
C ASN A 168 11.40 4.80 13.26
N SER A 169 11.70 3.51 13.46
CA SER A 169 13.08 3.02 13.63
C SER A 169 14.01 3.27 12.44
N MET A 170 13.47 3.66 11.28
CA MET A 170 14.22 4.03 10.08
C MET A 170 14.24 5.55 9.84
N ASN A 171 13.83 6.37 10.82
CA ASN A 171 13.67 7.82 10.70
C ASN A 171 12.70 8.26 9.59
N ILE A 172 11.77 7.38 9.21
CA ILE A 172 10.66 7.74 8.33
C ILE A 172 9.53 8.22 9.22
N LEU A 173 9.00 9.40 8.90
CA LEU A 173 7.85 9.97 9.59
C LEU A 173 6.58 9.21 9.19
N GLU A 174 5.84 8.77 10.20
CA GLU A 174 4.55 8.08 10.07
C GLU A 174 3.58 8.62 11.13
N PRO A 175 2.27 8.59 10.91
CA PRO A 175 1.31 9.10 11.88
C PRO A 175 1.35 8.23 13.15
N ALA A 176 1.28 8.87 14.32
CA ALA A 176 1.08 8.15 15.58
C ALA A 176 -0.20 7.29 15.52
N PRO A 177 -0.26 6.12 16.19
CA PRO A 177 -1.44 5.26 16.15
C PRO A 177 -2.73 5.92 16.67
N VAL A 178 -2.58 6.90 17.56
CA VAL A 178 -3.67 7.67 18.19
C VAL A 178 -3.45 9.17 17.98
N ASP A 179 -4.52 9.95 18.15
CA ASP A 179 -4.45 11.42 18.18
C ASP A 179 -3.92 11.96 19.53
N ALA A 180 -3.86 13.29 19.66
CA ALA A 180 -3.36 13.96 20.86
C ALA A 180 -4.24 13.67 22.10
N GLU A 181 -5.53 13.38 21.88
CA GLU A 181 -6.53 13.03 22.88
C GLU A 181 -6.55 11.53 23.21
N GLY A 182 -5.78 10.71 22.49
CA GLY A 182 -5.67 9.26 22.70
C GLY A 182 -6.71 8.42 21.94
N ASN A 183 -7.47 8.98 21.00
CA ASN A 183 -8.43 8.26 20.18
C ASN A 183 -7.77 7.57 18.97
N GLU A 184 -8.37 6.48 18.48
CA GLU A 184 -7.93 5.84 17.24
C GLU A 184 -8.10 6.80 16.05
N ARG A 185 -7.03 7.01 15.27
CA ARG A 185 -7.10 7.82 14.06
C ARG A 185 -7.98 7.16 12.99
N GLU A 186 -8.70 8.00 12.24
CA GLU A 186 -9.50 7.53 11.12
C GLU A 186 -8.61 6.83 10.08
N ASN A 187 -8.91 5.55 9.81
CA ASN A 187 -8.30 4.77 8.74
C ASN A 187 -9.15 4.86 7.47
N VAL A 188 -8.53 5.13 6.32
CA VAL A 188 -9.18 5.14 4.99
C VAL A 188 -10.04 3.90 4.75
N MET A 189 -9.59 2.72 5.18
CA MET A 189 -10.32 1.46 4.97
C MET A 189 -11.63 1.38 5.78
N LYS A 190 -11.81 2.26 6.77
CA LYS A 190 -13.01 2.37 7.61
C LYS A 190 -13.79 3.68 7.36
N ALA A 191 -13.29 4.57 6.51
CA ALA A 191 -13.93 5.87 6.23
C ALA A 191 -15.34 5.67 5.63
N ASN A 192 -16.23 6.65 5.77
CA ASN A 192 -17.61 6.56 5.24
C ASN A 192 -17.72 6.90 3.75
N ASP A 193 -16.61 7.26 3.12
CA ASP A 193 -16.60 8.25 2.08
C ASP A 193 -15.33 8.06 1.22
N PRO A 194 -15.40 8.04 -0.12
CA PRO A 194 -14.27 7.62 -0.96
C PRO A 194 -13.14 8.63 -1.04
N VAL A 195 -11.92 8.12 -1.18
CA VAL A 195 -10.74 8.90 -1.53
C VAL A 195 -10.83 9.30 -3.00
N ASP A 196 -10.44 10.54 -3.31
CA ASP A 196 -10.50 11.08 -4.66
C ASP A 196 -9.17 10.91 -5.42
N LEU A 197 -8.07 10.88 -4.68
CA LEU A 197 -6.69 10.96 -5.18
C LEU A 197 -5.72 10.18 -4.27
N LEU A 198 -4.81 9.41 -4.86
CA LEU A 198 -3.63 8.88 -4.17
C LEU A 198 -2.36 9.37 -4.85
N LEU A 199 -1.51 10.06 -4.10
CA LEU A 199 -0.15 10.39 -4.49
C LEU A 199 0.77 9.23 -4.11
N LEU A 200 1.33 8.57 -5.11
CA LEU A 200 2.07 7.31 -4.96
C LEU A 200 3.58 7.51 -5.17
N PRO A 201 4.43 6.93 -4.32
CA PRO A 201 5.87 6.86 -4.54
C PRO A 201 6.24 5.65 -5.41
N GLY A 202 7.45 5.69 -5.97
CA GLY A 202 8.03 4.59 -6.75
C GLY A 202 9.50 4.82 -7.03
N LEU A 203 10.21 3.76 -7.39
CA LEU A 203 11.58 3.84 -7.90
C LEU A 203 11.60 4.08 -9.40
N ALA A 204 10.73 3.42 -10.15
CA ALA A 204 10.64 3.60 -11.59
C ALA A 204 9.19 3.53 -12.06
N PHE A 205 8.94 4.20 -13.18
CA PHE A 205 7.66 4.19 -13.88
C PHE A 205 7.91 4.04 -15.36
N ASP A 206 7.02 3.37 -16.08
CA ASP A 206 7.04 3.40 -17.53
C ASP A 206 5.86 4.18 -18.10
N LYS A 207 5.94 4.51 -19.40
CA LYS A 207 4.92 5.26 -20.13
C LYS A 207 3.56 4.53 -20.23
N SER A 208 3.48 3.24 -19.85
CA SER A 208 2.23 2.49 -19.72
C SER A 208 1.65 2.49 -18.30
N GLY A 209 2.26 3.23 -17.37
CA GLY A 209 1.79 3.37 -15.99
C GLY A 209 2.20 2.23 -15.08
N ARG A 210 3.09 1.33 -15.53
CA ARG A 210 3.63 0.29 -14.64
C ARG A 210 4.54 0.95 -13.62
N ARG A 211 4.39 0.55 -12.36
CA ARG A 211 5.10 1.12 -11.23
C ARG A 211 6.02 0.09 -10.60
N LEU A 212 7.28 0.46 -10.38
CA LEU A 212 8.24 -0.35 -9.64
C LEU A 212 8.48 0.26 -8.26
N GLY A 213 7.92 -0.34 -7.21
CA GLY A 213 8.20 0.02 -5.83
C GLY A 213 9.54 -0.52 -5.30
N ARG A 214 9.82 -0.27 -4.02
CA ARG A 214 11.06 -0.69 -3.33
C ARG A 214 11.21 -2.20 -3.10
N GLY A 215 10.14 -2.97 -3.30
CA GLY A 215 10.12 -4.43 -3.16
C GLY A 215 9.31 -4.96 -1.98
N GLY A 216 8.84 -4.09 -1.09
CA GLY A 216 7.98 -4.51 0.03
C GLY A 216 6.54 -4.83 -0.37
N GLY A 217 6.02 -4.31 -1.49
CA GLY A 217 4.65 -4.60 -1.94
C GLY A 217 3.52 -3.96 -1.10
N TYR A 218 3.84 -3.09 -0.15
CA TYR A 218 2.86 -2.41 0.72
C TYR A 218 1.79 -1.65 -0.06
N TYR A 219 2.20 -0.82 -1.02
CA TYR A 219 1.25 -0.05 -1.84
C TYR A 219 0.39 -0.96 -2.70
N ASP A 220 0.96 -2.00 -3.32
CA ASP A 220 0.20 -2.91 -4.18
C ASP A 220 -0.87 -3.66 -3.37
N THR A 221 -0.52 -4.17 -2.18
CA THR A 221 -1.48 -4.78 -1.25
C THR A 221 -2.56 -3.80 -0.80
N PHE A 222 -2.18 -2.58 -0.41
CA PHE A 222 -3.14 -1.55 0.01
C PHE A 222 -4.09 -1.16 -1.13
N LEU A 223 -3.57 -0.92 -2.33
CA LEU A 223 -4.34 -0.50 -3.50
C LEU A 223 -5.35 -1.57 -3.93
N MET A 224 -4.95 -2.85 -3.98
CA MET A 224 -5.86 -3.95 -4.28
C MET A 224 -7.02 -4.01 -3.28
N ASN A 225 -6.71 -3.93 -1.98
CA ASN A 225 -7.72 -3.96 -0.92
C ASN A 225 -8.66 -2.73 -1.01
N TYR A 226 -8.11 -1.54 -1.28
CA TYR A 226 -8.91 -0.33 -1.41
C TYR A 226 -9.81 -0.35 -2.66
N GLN A 227 -9.30 -0.83 -3.79
CA GLN A 227 -10.07 -0.99 -5.02
C GLN A 227 -11.26 -1.93 -4.81
N GLU A 228 -11.06 -3.04 -4.08
CA GLU A 228 -12.13 -3.97 -3.77
C GLU A 228 -13.16 -3.34 -2.83
N LEU A 229 -12.73 -2.68 -1.76
CA LEU A 229 -13.61 -1.91 -0.87
C LEU A 229 -14.45 -0.88 -1.64
N ALA A 230 -13.82 -0.14 -2.57
CA ALA A 230 -14.51 0.84 -3.39
C ALA A 230 -15.55 0.19 -4.31
N LYS A 231 -15.30 -1.01 -4.86
CA LYS A 231 -16.30 -1.76 -5.63
C LYS A 231 -17.46 -2.21 -4.74
N GLU A 232 -17.18 -2.81 -3.59
CA GLU A 232 -18.19 -3.28 -2.62
C GLU A 232 -19.11 -2.13 -2.19
N ARG A 233 -18.53 -0.96 -1.94
CA ARG A 233 -19.25 0.25 -1.53
C ARG A 233 -19.80 1.08 -2.68
N LYS A 234 -19.61 0.66 -3.93
CA LYS A 234 -20.02 1.36 -5.16
C LYS A 234 -19.49 2.80 -5.23
N TRP A 235 -18.26 2.99 -4.79
CA TRP A 235 -17.54 4.24 -4.85
C TRP A 235 -16.83 4.43 -6.18
N LYS A 236 -16.67 5.69 -6.58
CA LYS A 236 -15.76 6.04 -7.67
C LYS A 236 -14.33 5.65 -7.26
N GLN A 237 -13.59 5.03 -8.18
CA GLN A 237 -12.18 4.74 -7.95
C GLN A 237 -11.37 6.04 -7.87
N PRO A 238 -10.38 6.11 -6.96
CA PRO A 238 -9.56 7.28 -6.82
C PRO A 238 -8.62 7.41 -8.01
N LEU A 239 -8.15 8.62 -8.30
CA LEU A 239 -7.08 8.81 -9.29
C LEU A 239 -5.74 8.40 -8.66
N LEU A 240 -5.04 7.46 -9.29
CA LEU A 240 -3.72 6.99 -8.86
C LEU A 240 -2.64 7.80 -9.57
N VAL A 241 -2.04 8.77 -8.88
CA VAL A 241 -1.03 9.67 -9.47
C VAL A 241 0.32 9.39 -8.84
N ALA A 242 1.31 9.04 -9.66
CA ALA A 242 2.67 8.89 -9.18
C ALA A 242 3.51 10.15 -9.40
N LEU A 243 4.36 10.46 -8.43
CA LEU A 243 5.32 11.57 -8.53
C LEU A 243 6.67 11.01 -8.95
N SER A 244 7.27 11.60 -9.98
CA SER A 244 8.48 11.05 -10.61
C SER A 244 9.43 12.15 -11.04
N TYR A 245 10.70 12.01 -10.68
CA TYR A 245 11.78 12.72 -11.37
C TYR A 245 11.89 12.24 -12.82
N SER A 246 12.51 13.04 -13.69
CA SER A 246 12.67 12.69 -15.10
C SER A 246 13.48 11.40 -15.30
N VAL A 247 14.49 11.16 -14.45
CA VAL A 247 15.35 9.97 -14.50
C VAL A 247 14.64 8.65 -14.17
N GLN A 248 13.48 8.72 -13.52
CA GLN A 248 12.73 7.52 -13.10
C GLN A 248 11.77 7.00 -14.18
N ILE A 249 11.63 7.72 -15.29
CA ILE A 249 10.70 7.39 -16.39
C ILE A 249 11.41 6.53 -17.43
N MET A 250 10.78 5.41 -17.77
CA MET A 250 11.28 4.45 -18.74
C MET A 250 10.35 4.34 -19.95
N ASP A 251 10.88 3.78 -21.02
CA ASP A 251 10.06 3.42 -22.17
C ASP A 251 9.04 2.34 -21.81
N GLU A 252 7.98 2.30 -22.60
CA GLU A 252 6.85 1.41 -22.42
C GLU A 252 7.29 -0.06 -22.34
N GLY A 253 6.73 -0.78 -21.36
CA GLY A 253 6.94 -2.22 -21.24
C GLY A 253 8.26 -2.63 -20.60
N VAL A 254 9.16 -1.69 -20.30
CA VAL A 254 10.46 -1.96 -19.66
C VAL A 254 10.30 -2.52 -18.26
N ILE A 255 9.24 -2.12 -17.53
CA ILE A 255 9.01 -2.62 -16.18
C ILE A 255 8.24 -3.95 -16.27
N PRO A 256 8.84 -5.06 -15.84
CA PRO A 256 8.15 -6.34 -15.78
C PRO A 256 7.15 -6.32 -14.63
N VAL A 257 5.97 -6.89 -14.86
CA VAL A 257 4.86 -6.91 -13.91
C VAL A 257 4.45 -8.31 -13.56
N THR A 258 3.84 -8.43 -12.39
CA THR A 258 3.19 -9.58 -11.82
C THR A 258 1.69 -9.27 -11.70
N PRO A 259 0.81 -10.27 -11.58
CA PRO A 259 -0.63 -10.04 -11.46
C PRO A 259 -1.05 -9.17 -10.26
N THR A 260 -0.17 -8.98 -9.28
CA THR A 260 -0.44 -8.19 -8.08
C THR A 260 0.05 -6.75 -8.18
N ASP A 261 0.82 -6.36 -9.20
CA ASP A 261 1.26 -4.96 -9.32
C ASP A 261 0.11 -4.09 -9.84
N VAL A 262 -0.15 -2.99 -9.15
CA VAL A 262 -1.21 -2.06 -9.54
C VAL A 262 -0.60 -0.91 -10.35
N PRO A 263 -1.03 -0.68 -11.61
CA PRO A 263 -0.56 0.44 -12.42
C PRO A 263 -1.11 1.76 -11.90
N VAL A 264 -0.45 2.86 -12.27
CA VAL A 264 -0.90 4.22 -12.00
C VAL A 264 -1.72 4.77 -13.16
N ASP A 265 -2.60 5.73 -12.87
CA ASP A 265 -3.42 6.41 -13.86
C ASP A 265 -2.68 7.56 -14.55
N ALA A 266 -1.79 8.24 -13.82
CA ALA A 266 -1.00 9.36 -14.33
C ALA A 266 0.35 9.49 -13.63
N LEU A 267 1.29 10.16 -14.31
CA LEU A 267 2.55 10.60 -13.74
C LEU A 267 2.58 12.12 -13.67
N VAL A 268 3.08 12.68 -12.58
CA VAL A 268 3.50 14.08 -12.52
C VAL A 268 5.02 14.13 -12.53
N THR A 269 5.54 14.89 -13.47
CA THR A 269 6.96 15.05 -13.76
C THR A 269 7.30 16.54 -13.79
N PRO A 270 8.58 16.93 -13.79
CA PRO A 270 8.96 18.33 -13.92
C PRO A 270 8.49 18.96 -15.23
N SER A 271 8.25 18.15 -16.27
CA SER A 271 7.78 18.61 -17.58
C SER A 271 6.26 18.69 -17.71
N GLY A 272 5.51 18.25 -16.69
CA GLY A 272 4.04 18.25 -16.71
C GLY A 272 3.41 16.94 -16.26
N VAL A 273 2.09 16.87 -16.44
CA VAL A 273 1.27 15.69 -16.19
C VAL A 273 1.24 14.80 -17.43
N ILE A 274 1.48 13.50 -17.24
CA ILE A 274 1.36 12.48 -18.28
C ILE A 274 0.16 11.60 -17.90
N PRO A 275 -1.03 11.82 -18.49
CA PRO A 275 -2.17 10.93 -18.30
C PRO A 275 -1.97 9.61 -19.07
N ILE A 276 -2.34 8.49 -18.45
CA ILE A 276 -2.10 7.14 -18.98
C ILE A 276 -3.41 6.38 -19.10
N SER A 277 -4.20 6.33 -18.03
CA SER A 277 -5.49 5.63 -18.06
C SER A 277 -6.60 6.52 -18.65
N PRO A 278 -7.70 5.92 -19.16
CA PRO A 278 -8.85 6.70 -19.61
C PRO A 278 -9.41 7.64 -18.53
N ALA A 279 -9.38 7.22 -17.25
CA ALA A 279 -9.82 8.05 -16.14
C ALA A 279 -8.91 9.27 -15.90
N ALA A 280 -7.59 9.11 -16.10
CA ALA A 280 -6.66 10.25 -16.10
C ALA A 280 -6.87 11.17 -17.29
N MET A 281 -7.09 10.63 -18.49
CA MET A 281 -7.37 11.44 -19.69
C MET A 281 -8.64 12.30 -19.52
N GLU A 282 -9.64 11.83 -18.78
CA GLU A 282 -10.82 12.63 -18.49
C GLU A 282 -10.57 13.69 -17.40
N ARG A 283 -9.75 13.38 -16.39
CA ARG A 283 -9.60 14.20 -15.18
C ARG A 283 -8.42 15.16 -15.20
N CYS A 284 -7.40 14.90 -16.00
CA CYS A 284 -6.16 15.67 -16.07
C CYS A 284 -6.10 16.68 -17.21
N HIS A 285 -7.09 16.66 -18.11
CA HIS A 285 -7.27 17.64 -19.18
C HIS A 285 -8.09 18.86 -18.73
#